data_AF-A0A972IIN0-F1
#
_entry.id   AF-A0A972IIN0-F1
#
_cell.length_a   1.000
_cell.length_b   1.000
_cell.length_c   1.000
_cell.angle_alpha   90.00
_cell.angle_beta   90.00
_cell.angle_gamma   90.00
#
_symmetry.space_group_name_H-M   'P 1'
#
loop_
_entity.id
_entity.type
_entity.pdbx_description
1 polymer ?
#
loop_
_entity_poly.entity_id
_entity_poly.type
_entity_poly.pdbx_seq_one_letter_code
_entity_poly.pdbx_strand_id
1 'polypeptide(L)'
;MAAAGCGEQRPEGFPTLYPATITITQDGANLAGATVSLFPEDSTLSRWPVGGMTDENGMARLITYGKFEGAPAGKFKVMVNKTVSEGDPIPEVPGQYASAEERAAYDRAIKTGSYEVFQVVAGEYRTADKTPLMVEIAPSGENAIVLDVGAAVKEEDIQASATQGGEYVPMGEAK
;
A
#
# COMPACT_ATOMS: atom_id res chain seq x y z
N MET A 1 -39.25 -15.55 -5.97
CA MET A 1 -37.87 -15.34 -5.47
C MET A 1 -37.09 -14.63 -6.57
N ALA A 2 -36.82 -13.33 -6.39
CA ALA A 2 -35.89 -12.60 -7.24
C ALA A 2 -35.14 -11.66 -6.30
N ALA A 3 -34.09 -12.17 -5.68
CA ALA A 3 -33.10 -11.33 -5.02
C ALA A 3 -32.36 -10.62 -6.15
N ALA A 4 -32.80 -9.40 -6.47
CA ALA A 4 -32.01 -8.47 -7.24
C ALA A 4 -30.75 -8.18 -6.42
N GLY A 5 -29.69 -8.95 -6.68
CA GLY A 5 -28.38 -8.69 -6.14
C GLY A 5 -28.02 -7.26 -6.51
N CYS A 6 -27.73 -6.44 -5.49
CA CYS A 6 -27.00 -5.21 -5.63
C CYS A 6 -25.64 -5.53 -6.30
N GLY A 7 -25.63 -5.61 -7.62
CA GLY A 7 -24.42 -5.54 -8.41
C GLY A 7 -24.19 -4.08 -8.69
N GLU A 8 -23.43 -3.40 -7.84
CA GLU A 8 -22.87 -2.08 -8.12
C GLU A 8 -22.40 -2.02 -9.57
N GLN A 9 -22.79 -0.97 -10.31
CA GLN A 9 -22.46 -0.78 -11.73
C GLN A 9 -20.95 -0.93 -11.93
N ARG A 10 -20.54 -2.12 -12.39
CA ARG A 10 -19.15 -2.39 -12.76
C ARG A 10 -18.86 -1.64 -14.07
N PRO A 11 -17.71 -0.95 -14.17
CA PRO A 11 -17.29 -0.31 -15.41
C PRO A 11 -17.32 -1.25 -16.62
N GLU A 12 -17.46 -0.71 -17.83
CA GLU A 12 -17.36 -1.53 -19.04
C GLU A 12 -15.94 -2.14 -19.18
N GLY A 13 -15.89 -3.46 -19.33
CA GLY A 13 -14.64 -4.24 -19.35
C GLY A 13 -14.08 -4.57 -17.96
N PHE A 14 -14.89 -4.47 -16.90
CA PHE A 14 -14.48 -4.91 -15.57
C PHE A 14 -14.41 -6.44 -15.51
N PRO A 15 -13.25 -7.02 -15.16
CA PRO A 15 -13.09 -8.47 -15.07
C PRO A 15 -13.91 -9.03 -13.90
N THR A 16 -14.23 -10.32 -13.96
CA THR A 16 -14.83 -11.03 -12.83
C THR A 16 -13.84 -11.03 -11.68
N LEU A 17 -14.28 -10.53 -10.52
CA LEU A 17 -13.49 -10.55 -9.30
C LEU A 17 -13.74 -11.83 -8.53
N TYR A 18 -12.66 -12.38 -7.99
CA TYR A 18 -12.65 -13.54 -7.13
C TYR A 18 -12.16 -13.11 -5.75
N PRO A 19 -12.82 -13.57 -4.67
CA PRO A 19 -12.34 -13.32 -3.32
C PRO A 19 -10.93 -13.90 -3.20
N ALA A 20 -10.02 -13.06 -2.70
CA ALA A 20 -8.63 -13.41 -2.55
C ALA A 20 -8.04 -12.72 -1.33
N THR A 21 -7.29 -13.49 -0.58
CA THR A 21 -6.76 -13.12 0.71
C THR A 21 -5.28 -13.41 0.74
N ILE A 22 -4.47 -12.42 1.11
CA ILE A 22 -3.03 -12.55 1.19
C ILE A 22 -2.61 -12.42 2.65
N THR A 23 -1.98 -13.44 3.20
CA THR A 23 -1.36 -13.38 4.52
C THR A 23 0.12 -13.09 4.35
N ILE A 24 0.60 -11.97 4.92
CA ILE A 24 2.01 -11.61 4.91
C ILE A 24 2.65 -12.02 6.24
N THR A 25 3.73 -12.80 6.14
CA THR A 25 4.63 -13.12 7.25
C THR A 25 5.98 -12.43 7.05
N GLN A 26 6.59 -12.01 8.15
CA GLN A 26 7.90 -11.38 8.19
C GLN A 26 8.68 -11.97 9.38
N ASP A 27 9.87 -12.52 9.13
CA ASP A 27 10.71 -13.16 10.15
C ASP A 27 9.95 -14.23 10.99
N GLY A 28 9.00 -14.93 10.36
CA GLY A 28 8.14 -15.92 11.04
C GLY A 28 7.01 -15.33 11.90
N ALA A 29 6.84 -14.00 11.93
CA ALA A 29 5.74 -13.29 12.58
C ALA A 29 4.73 -12.76 11.56
N ASN A 30 3.46 -12.62 11.95
CA ASN A 30 2.42 -12.04 11.10
C ASN A 30 2.64 -10.53 10.96
N LEU A 31 2.75 -10.03 9.73
CA LEU A 31 3.02 -8.62 9.49
C LEU A 31 1.73 -7.81 9.41
N ALA A 32 1.36 -7.15 10.50
CA ALA A 32 0.18 -6.30 10.56
C ALA A 32 0.41 -4.88 10.02
N GLY A 33 -0.62 -4.30 9.40
CA GLY A 33 -0.66 -2.94 8.89
C GLY A 33 0.32 -2.65 7.74
N ALA A 34 0.70 -3.67 6.98
CA ALA A 34 1.47 -3.53 5.76
C ALA A 34 0.54 -3.29 4.58
N THR A 35 0.91 -2.36 3.72
CA THR A 35 0.20 -2.11 2.47
C THR A 35 0.66 -3.11 1.43
N VAL A 36 -0.26 -3.91 0.94
CA VAL A 36 -0.07 -4.88 -0.13
C VAL A 36 -0.63 -4.29 -1.42
N SER A 37 0.14 -4.34 -2.50
CA SER A 37 -0.28 -3.87 -3.82
C SER A 37 0.03 -4.93 -4.86
N LEU A 38 -0.91 -5.22 -5.73
CA LEU A 38 -0.75 -6.21 -6.78
C LEU A 38 -0.58 -5.53 -8.11
N PHE A 39 0.49 -5.93 -8.78
CA PHE A 39 0.84 -5.43 -10.09
C PHE A 39 0.61 -6.55 -11.10
N PRO A 40 -0.44 -6.47 -11.92
CA PRO A 40 -0.68 -7.47 -12.94
C PRO A 40 0.48 -7.48 -13.94
N GLU A 41 0.88 -8.67 -14.37
CA GLU A 41 1.80 -8.79 -15.51
C GLU A 41 1.11 -8.40 -16.83
N ASP A 42 -0.20 -8.64 -16.90
CA ASP A 42 -1.03 -8.22 -18.03
C ASP A 42 -1.31 -6.71 -18.00
N SER A 43 -0.85 -5.99 -19.03
CA SER A 43 -1.13 -4.55 -19.22
C SER A 43 -2.63 -4.24 -19.32
N THR A 44 -3.45 -5.21 -19.70
CA THR A 44 -4.93 -5.07 -19.77
C THR A 44 -5.57 -5.00 -18.39
N LEU A 45 -4.96 -5.66 -17.40
CA LEU A 45 -5.38 -5.65 -16.00
C LEU A 45 -4.73 -4.50 -15.22
N SER A 46 -3.65 -3.90 -15.75
CA SER A 46 -2.97 -2.75 -15.12
C SER A 46 -3.86 -1.52 -14.92
N ARG A 47 -4.99 -1.43 -15.63
CA ARG A 47 -6.02 -0.40 -15.42
C ARG A 47 -6.83 -0.61 -14.12
N TRP A 48 -6.74 -1.79 -13.52
CA TRP A 48 -7.45 -2.20 -12.31
C TRP A 48 -6.44 -2.36 -11.18
N PRO A 49 -6.10 -1.30 -10.43
CA PRO A 49 -5.22 -1.43 -9.28
C PRO A 49 -5.89 -2.32 -8.23
N VAL A 50 -5.17 -3.34 -7.78
CA VAL A 50 -5.61 -4.24 -6.72
C VAL A 50 -4.65 -4.09 -5.56
N GLY A 51 -5.17 -3.94 -4.35
CA GLY A 51 -4.35 -3.80 -3.16
C GLY A 51 -5.17 -4.05 -1.90
N GLY A 52 -4.48 -4.09 -0.78
CA GLY A 52 -5.09 -4.31 0.52
C GLY A 52 -4.13 -3.88 1.62
N MET A 53 -4.65 -3.78 2.84
CA MET A 53 -3.82 -3.59 4.02
C MET A 53 -3.93 -4.85 4.88
N THR A 54 -2.81 -5.33 5.40
CA THR A 54 -2.82 -6.46 6.32
C THR A 54 -3.37 -6.03 7.67
N ASP A 55 -4.19 -6.88 8.25
CA ASP A 55 -4.78 -6.69 9.58
C ASP A 55 -3.85 -7.20 10.70
N GLU A 56 -4.28 -7.18 11.96
CA GLU A 56 -3.46 -7.62 13.12
C GLU A 56 -2.97 -9.07 12.99
N ASN A 57 -3.69 -9.89 12.23
CA ASN A 57 -3.34 -11.28 11.93
C ASN A 57 -2.40 -11.41 10.71
N GLY A 58 -1.89 -10.32 10.16
CA GLY A 58 -1.08 -10.29 8.93
C GLY A 58 -1.87 -10.58 7.66
N MET A 59 -3.21 -10.61 7.74
CA MET A 59 -4.09 -10.97 6.63
C MET A 59 -4.62 -9.72 5.92
N ALA A 60 -4.34 -9.59 4.63
CA ALA A 60 -4.85 -8.54 3.74
C ALA A 60 -5.94 -9.10 2.82
N ARG A 61 -7.10 -8.46 2.81
CA ARG A 61 -8.13 -8.70 1.80
C ARG A 61 -7.83 -7.87 0.56
N LEU A 62 -7.89 -8.51 -0.59
CA LEU A 62 -7.66 -7.81 -1.85
C LEU A 62 -8.89 -7.02 -2.26
N ILE A 63 -8.68 -5.75 -2.58
CA ILE A 63 -9.72 -4.83 -3.01
C ILE A 63 -9.26 -4.23 -4.33
N THR A 64 -10.03 -4.49 -5.38
CA THR A 64 -9.88 -3.87 -6.68
C THR A 64 -10.48 -2.47 -6.66
N TYR A 65 -9.73 -1.49 -7.17
CA TYR A 65 -10.15 -0.09 -7.26
C TYR A 65 -10.50 0.55 -5.90
N GLY A 66 -10.02 -0.04 -4.79
CA GLY A 66 -10.32 0.39 -3.43
C GLY A 66 -11.82 0.33 -3.05
N LYS A 67 -12.66 -0.25 -3.90
CA LYS A 67 -14.12 -0.33 -3.69
C LYS A 67 -14.68 -1.74 -3.83
N PHE A 68 -14.11 -2.54 -4.71
CA PHE A 68 -14.64 -3.86 -5.03
C PHE A 68 -13.77 -4.93 -4.39
N GLU A 69 -14.34 -5.68 -3.44
CA GLU A 69 -13.64 -6.80 -2.81
C GLU A 69 -13.37 -7.92 -3.84
N GLY A 70 -12.17 -8.47 -3.75
CA GLY A 70 -11.65 -9.49 -4.67
C GLY A 70 -10.66 -8.92 -5.69
N ALA A 71 -10.06 -9.84 -6.44
CA ALA A 71 -9.08 -9.59 -7.48
C ALA A 71 -9.50 -10.29 -8.79
N PRO A 72 -9.15 -9.75 -9.96
CA PRO A 72 -9.32 -10.47 -11.21
C PRO A 72 -8.50 -11.76 -11.19
N ALA A 73 -8.97 -12.80 -11.88
CA ALA A 73 -8.14 -13.97 -12.13
C ALA A 73 -6.97 -13.61 -13.07
N GLY A 74 -5.76 -14.03 -12.73
CA GLY A 74 -4.54 -13.68 -13.46
C GLY A 74 -3.28 -13.78 -12.61
N LYS A 75 -2.14 -13.46 -13.22
CA LYS A 75 -0.83 -13.41 -12.56
C LYS A 75 -0.48 -12.00 -12.14
N PHE A 76 -0.14 -11.84 -10.88
CA PHE A 76 0.18 -10.56 -10.28
C PHE A 76 1.45 -10.66 -9.44
N LYS A 77 2.27 -9.62 -9.50
CA LYS A 77 3.41 -9.44 -8.61
C LYS A 77 2.95 -8.73 -7.34
N VAL A 78 3.45 -9.17 -6.20
CA VAL A 78 3.06 -8.62 -4.90
C VAL A 78 4.10 -7.63 -4.39
N MET A 79 3.64 -6.38 -4.44
CA MET A 79 3.95 -5.22 -3.62
C MET A 79 3.76 -5.41 -2.13
N VAL A 80 4.79 -5.41 -1.30
CA VAL A 80 4.57 -5.16 0.14
C VAL A 80 5.37 -3.95 0.55
N ASN A 81 4.68 -3.00 1.20
CA ASN A 81 5.28 -1.82 1.77
C ASN A 81 4.80 -1.64 3.19
N LYS A 82 5.74 -1.46 4.13
CA LYS A 82 5.41 -1.17 5.51
C LYS A 82 6.37 -0.10 6.01
N THR A 83 5.79 1.02 6.39
CA THR A 83 6.47 2.10 7.07
C THR A 83 6.02 2.15 8.51
N VAL A 84 6.96 2.46 9.40
CA VAL A 84 6.69 2.76 10.80
C VAL A 84 7.29 4.12 11.08
N SER A 85 6.47 5.05 11.54
CA SER A 85 6.93 6.33 12.05
C SER A 85 7.15 6.20 13.55
N GLU A 86 8.37 6.48 14.02
CA GLU A 86 8.69 6.66 15.43
C GLU A 86 8.83 8.17 15.72
N GLY A 87 8.32 8.62 16.87
CA GLY A 87 8.42 10.03 17.30
C GLY A 87 7.09 10.78 17.33
N ASP A 88 7.14 12.09 17.13
CA ASP A 88 5.97 12.97 17.12
C ASP A 88 5.02 12.66 15.93
N PRO A 89 3.71 12.90 16.07
CA PRO A 89 2.78 12.73 14.97
C PRO A 89 3.18 13.65 13.80
N ILE A 90 3.35 13.05 12.62
CA ILE A 90 3.63 13.78 11.38
C ILE A 90 2.45 14.73 11.15
N PRO A 91 2.66 16.05 11.18
CA PRO A 91 1.57 17.00 10.97
C PRO A 91 1.03 16.83 9.55
N GLU A 92 -0.29 16.83 9.39
CA GLU A 92 -0.92 16.69 8.07
C GLU A 92 -0.61 17.92 7.22
N VAL A 93 -0.22 17.70 5.95
CA VAL A 93 0.00 18.79 5.01
C VAL A 93 -1.30 19.58 4.84
N PRO A 94 -1.31 20.88 5.17
CA PRO A 94 -2.49 21.71 4.99
C PRO A 94 -2.89 21.73 3.51
N GLY A 95 -4.16 21.47 3.22
CA GLY A 95 -4.69 21.53 1.85
C GLY A 95 -4.53 22.92 1.23
N GLN A 96 -4.72 23.03 -0.09
CA GLN A 96 -4.52 24.29 -0.83
C GLN A 96 -5.37 25.48 -0.33
N TYR A 97 -6.44 25.19 0.43
CA TYR A 97 -7.36 26.16 1.01
C TYR A 97 -7.13 26.45 2.50
N ALA A 98 -6.04 25.93 3.07
CA ALA A 98 -5.74 26.11 4.48
C ALA A 98 -5.41 27.57 4.81
N SER A 99 -5.85 27.99 6.00
CA SER A 99 -5.64 29.33 6.53
C SER A 99 -4.16 29.59 6.80
N ALA A 100 -3.75 30.86 6.82
CA ALA A 100 -2.38 31.24 7.16
C ALA A 100 -1.94 30.69 8.54
N GLU A 101 -2.87 30.61 9.49
CA GLU A 101 -2.65 30.03 10.82
C GLU A 101 -2.42 28.51 10.78
N GLU A 102 -3.15 27.78 9.94
CA GLU A 102 -2.96 26.33 9.75
C GLU A 102 -1.59 26.04 9.11
N ARG A 103 -1.19 26.85 8.13
CA ARG A 103 0.14 26.76 7.51
C ARG A 103 1.25 27.10 8.50
N ALA A 104 1.05 28.08 9.38
CA ALA A 104 1.99 28.42 10.43
C ALA A 104 2.02 27.39 11.58
N ALA A 105 0.91 26.71 11.86
CA ALA A 105 0.87 25.59 12.79
C ALA A 105 1.61 24.37 12.21
N TYR A 106 1.40 24.07 10.93
CA TYR A 106 2.14 23.05 10.20
C TYR A 106 3.65 23.33 10.16
N ASP A 107 4.07 24.55 9.78
CA ASP A 107 5.49 24.95 9.73
C ASP A 107 6.15 24.84 11.12
N ARG A 108 5.45 25.23 12.19
CA ARG A 108 5.92 25.03 13.56
C ARG A 108 6.03 23.56 13.91
N ALA A 109 4.99 22.77 13.62
CA ALA A 109 4.96 21.34 13.93
C ALA A 109 6.04 20.56 13.17
N ILE A 110 6.34 20.91 11.91
CA ILE A 110 7.46 20.33 11.15
C ILE A 110 8.81 20.77 11.71
N LYS A 111 8.93 22.03 12.18
CA LYS A 111 10.19 22.53 12.78
C LYS A 111 10.47 21.98 14.17
N THR A 112 9.45 21.68 14.95
CA THR A 112 9.59 21.20 16.32
C THR A 112 9.42 19.70 16.45
N GLY A 113 8.70 19.07 15.52
CA GLY A 113 8.46 17.63 15.51
C GLY A 113 9.71 16.89 15.06
N SER A 114 10.07 15.85 15.81
CA SER A 114 11.07 14.88 15.38
C SER A 114 10.33 13.58 15.07
N TYR A 115 10.24 13.24 13.79
CA TYR A 115 9.66 11.98 13.36
C TYR A 115 10.64 11.26 12.42
N GLU A 116 10.86 10.00 12.72
CA GLU A 116 11.71 9.10 11.96
C GLU A 116 10.83 8.04 11.33
N VAL A 117 10.81 7.98 10.00
CA VAL A 117 10.06 6.97 9.27
C VAL A 117 11.02 5.87 8.89
N PHE A 118 10.83 4.69 9.46
CA PHE A 118 11.57 3.50 9.11
C PHE A 118 10.76 2.63 8.16
N GLN A 119 11.39 2.19 7.09
CA GLN A 119 10.92 1.12 6.25
C GLN A 119 11.25 -0.19 6.94
N VAL A 120 10.23 -1.01 7.20
CA VAL A 120 10.43 -2.34 7.78
C VAL A 120 10.47 -3.47 6.75
N VAL A 121 10.23 -3.15 5.48
CA VAL A 121 10.21 -4.11 4.36
C VAL A 121 11.31 -3.78 3.37
N ALA A 122 12.08 -4.80 2.96
CA ALA A 122 13.19 -4.63 2.03
C ALA A 122 12.74 -4.01 0.71
N GLY A 123 13.56 -3.10 0.17
CA GLY A 123 13.29 -2.42 -1.11
C GLY A 123 13.00 -3.37 -2.29
N GLU A 124 13.48 -4.60 -2.19
CA GLU A 124 13.25 -5.68 -3.15
C GLU A 124 11.76 -6.05 -3.25
N TYR A 125 11.09 -6.19 -2.10
CA TYR A 125 9.65 -6.49 -2.02
C TYR A 125 8.77 -5.26 -2.27
N ARG A 126 9.34 -4.06 -2.19
CA ARG A 126 8.68 -2.78 -2.51
C ARG A 126 8.66 -2.47 -4.00
N THR A 127 9.33 -3.27 -4.83
CA THR A 127 9.49 -2.99 -6.27
C THR A 127 8.99 -4.17 -7.10
N ALA A 128 8.05 -3.93 -8.01
CA ALA A 128 7.44 -4.99 -8.84
C ALA A 128 8.46 -5.67 -9.75
N ASP A 129 9.54 -4.98 -10.10
CA ASP A 129 10.61 -5.54 -10.92
C ASP A 129 11.53 -6.50 -10.15
N LYS A 130 11.75 -6.23 -8.85
CA LYS A 130 12.67 -6.99 -8.00
C LYS A 130 11.98 -8.00 -7.09
N THR A 131 10.69 -7.85 -6.85
CA THR A 131 9.96 -8.72 -5.93
C THR A 131 9.88 -10.14 -6.50
N PRO A 132 10.38 -11.16 -5.78
CA PRO A 132 10.18 -12.56 -6.16
C PRO A 132 8.76 -13.04 -5.82
N LEU A 133 7.95 -12.21 -5.16
CA LEU A 133 6.58 -12.55 -4.76
C LEU A 133 5.64 -12.43 -5.95
N MET A 134 5.20 -13.57 -6.46
CA MET A 134 4.18 -13.67 -7.49
C MET A 134 3.00 -14.46 -6.96
N VAL A 135 1.80 -14.02 -7.29
CA VAL A 135 0.56 -14.72 -6.96
C VAL A 135 -0.28 -14.89 -8.21
N GLU A 136 -0.89 -16.05 -8.30
CA GLU A 136 -1.88 -16.35 -9.33
C GLU A 136 -3.24 -16.43 -8.66
N ILE A 137 -4.16 -15.57 -9.09
CA ILE A 137 -5.55 -15.61 -8.63
C ILE A 137 -6.30 -16.55 -9.54
N ALA A 138 -6.78 -17.66 -8.99
CA ALA A 138 -7.55 -18.64 -9.72
C ALA A 138 -9.02 -18.17 -9.87
N PRO A 139 -9.66 -18.46 -11.02
CA PRO A 139 -11.08 -18.15 -11.24
C PRO A 139 -12.03 -19.09 -10.47
N SER A 140 -11.52 -19.93 -9.57
CA SER A 140 -12.28 -20.88 -8.76
C SER A 140 -11.49 -21.21 -7.49
N GLY A 141 -11.96 -20.74 -6.33
CA GLY A 141 -11.33 -20.97 -5.02
C GLY A 141 -11.38 -19.74 -4.10
N GLU A 142 -11.02 -19.92 -2.83
CA GLU A 142 -10.92 -18.83 -1.84
C GLU A 142 -9.62 -18.01 -1.96
N ASN A 143 -8.71 -18.40 -2.88
CA ASN A 143 -7.43 -17.74 -3.17
C ASN A 143 -6.74 -17.23 -1.90
N ALA A 144 -6.48 -18.14 -0.95
CA ALA A 144 -5.76 -17.85 0.28
C ALA A 144 -4.26 -18.06 0.05
N ILE A 145 -3.51 -16.98 -0.14
CA ILE A 145 -2.08 -17.02 -0.42
C ILE A 145 -1.31 -16.58 0.83
N VAL A 146 -0.25 -17.29 1.18
CA VAL A 146 0.68 -16.88 2.23
C VAL A 146 2.00 -16.47 1.57
N LEU A 147 2.46 -15.26 1.89
CA LEU A 147 3.70 -14.70 1.36
C LEU A 147 4.62 -14.31 2.51
N ASP A 148 5.87 -14.71 2.39
CA ASP A 148 6.90 -14.32 3.34
C ASP A 148 7.76 -13.21 2.74
N VAL A 149 7.84 -12.07 3.42
CA VAL A 149 8.68 -10.93 3.02
C VAL A 149 10.08 -10.99 3.63
N GLY A 150 10.50 -12.16 4.12
CA GLY A 150 11.82 -12.38 4.69
C GLY A 150 12.05 -11.61 5.98
N ALA A 151 13.30 -11.23 6.23
CA ALA A 151 13.70 -10.49 7.41
C ALA A 151 13.20 -9.04 7.37
N ALA A 152 12.74 -8.53 8.52
CA ALA A 152 12.49 -7.11 8.67
C ALA A 152 13.80 -6.34 8.52
N VAL A 153 13.89 -5.50 7.49
CA VAL A 153 14.97 -4.52 7.40
C VAL A 153 14.58 -3.31 8.26
N LYS A 154 15.53 -2.59 8.84
CA LYS A 154 15.25 -1.26 9.40
C LYS A 154 16.01 -0.26 8.55
N GLU A 155 15.42 0.15 7.44
CA GLU A 155 15.99 1.17 6.56
C GLU A 155 15.30 2.51 6.88
N GLU A 156 16.07 3.48 7.38
CA GLU A 156 15.54 4.83 7.61
C GLU A 156 15.17 5.46 6.27
N ASP A 157 13.90 5.84 6.13
CA ASP A 157 13.43 6.61 4.99
C ASP A 157 13.77 8.08 5.22
N ILE A 158 15.00 8.46 4.88
CA ILE A 158 15.50 9.84 5.05
C ILE A 158 14.68 10.87 4.26
N GLN A 159 13.92 10.42 3.26
CA GLN A 159 13.01 11.25 2.47
C GLN A 159 11.70 11.53 3.21
N ALA A 160 11.18 10.55 3.97
CA ALA A 160 9.98 10.66 4.78
C ALA A 160 10.26 11.04 6.24
N SER A 161 11.50 11.04 6.70
CA SER A 161 11.92 11.40 8.06
C SER A 161 12.26 12.89 8.16
N ALA A 162 11.82 13.55 9.23
CA ALA A 162 12.18 14.94 9.53
C ALA A 162 13.49 15.04 10.32
N THR A 163 14.51 14.25 9.96
CA THR A 163 15.84 14.40 10.55
C THR A 163 16.52 15.61 9.91
N GLN A 164 16.46 16.72 10.63
CA GLN A 164 17.13 18.01 10.44
C GLN A 164 18.29 18.00 9.42
N GLY A 165 18.02 18.40 8.16
CA GLY A 165 19.10 18.66 7.18
C GLY A 165 18.80 18.45 5.70
N GLY A 166 17.67 17.85 5.33
CA GLY A 166 17.28 17.71 3.93
C GLY A 166 16.61 18.99 3.41
N GLU A 167 17.30 19.73 2.54
CA GLU A 167 16.70 20.78 1.72
C GLU A 167 15.48 20.21 1.00
N TYR A 168 14.29 20.72 1.34
CA TYR A 168 13.06 20.42 0.63
C TYR A 168 13.23 20.87 -0.82
N VAL A 169 13.52 19.92 -1.72
CA VAL A 169 13.41 20.14 -3.16
C VAL A 169 11.96 19.87 -3.55
N PRO A 170 11.12 20.91 -3.76
CA PRO A 170 9.79 20.70 -4.29
C PRO A 170 9.91 19.98 -5.63
N MET A 171 9.31 18.79 -5.71
CA MET A 171 9.20 18.02 -6.94
C MET A 171 8.32 18.80 -7.91
N GLY A 172 8.92 19.69 -8.72
CA GLY A 172 8.14 20.62 -9.55
C GLY A 172 8.92 21.58 -10.45
N GLU A 173 10.24 21.55 -10.52
CA GLU A 173 10.99 22.24 -11.59
C GLU A 173 11.63 21.21 -12.52
N ALA A 174 10.80 20.66 -13.40
CA ALA A 174 11.29 20.16 -14.68
C ALA A 174 11.79 21.37 -15.47
N LYS A 175 13.06 21.31 -15.88
CA LYS A 175 13.75 22.31 -16.72
C LYS A 175 13.00 22.62 -18.01
#